data_AF-A0A931JXB4-F1
#
_entry.id   AF-A0A931JXB4-F1
#
_cell.length_a   1.000
_cell.length_b   1.000
_cell.length_c   1.000
_cell.angle_alpha   90.00
_cell.angle_beta   90.00
_cell.angle_gamma   90.00
#
_symmetry.space_group_name_H-M   'P 1'
#
loop_
_entity.id
_entity.type
_entity.pdbx_description
1 polymer ?
#
loop_
_entity_poly.entity_id
_entity_poly.type
_entity_poly.pdbx_seq_one_letter_code
_entity_poly.pdbx_strand_id
1 'polypeptide(L)'
;MTHKVYSYSSLARPLDPNFRTNLAVIILAPLGGIAVAIYLYLTNIMGIGDAVLLAIEAMFVAFLAWALGRELDPDINQSAFVAMALALVAVALGYNTSILHIAAVLFAVRIVNRTVGNPLKLIDLIMMGLFAVGLAVLGAPWWTCFLIAAALTIDTVFDRTQGNNLMAAGVAFVAGLYAMAINGAPHPENAALIERGWLVAAIVVGGLFLLMIFTTPQPQSCCDVRLEEKLQKRRIQAGMALALAGAVACLFGGPPQLFATLPVWAALAGVIEGRAMPKRKI
;
A
#
# COMPACT_ATOMS: atom_id res chain seq x y z
N MET A 1 -27.01 -1.66 5.41
CA MET A 1 -27.18 -0.28 4.91
C MET A 1 -25.86 0.17 4.31
N THR A 2 -25.84 0.68 3.09
CA THR A 2 -24.61 1.18 2.46
C THR A 2 -24.20 2.51 3.09
N HIS A 3 -22.95 2.62 3.53
CA HIS A 3 -22.42 3.84 4.15
C HIS A 3 -22.52 5.04 3.18
N LYS A 4 -22.90 6.23 3.68
CA LYS A 4 -23.09 7.44 2.83
C LYS A 4 -21.84 7.80 2.01
N VAL A 5 -20.65 7.49 2.52
CA VAL A 5 -19.39 7.72 1.80
C VAL A 5 -19.37 7.06 0.41
N TYR A 6 -20.02 5.90 0.25
CA TYR A 6 -20.07 5.21 -1.04
C TYR A 6 -20.91 5.93 -2.09
N SER A 7 -21.68 6.97 -1.76
CA SER A 7 -22.31 7.83 -2.77
C SER A 7 -21.32 8.79 -3.42
N TYR A 8 -20.23 9.14 -2.73
CA TYR A 8 -19.23 10.11 -3.20
C TYR A 8 -17.95 9.45 -3.72
N SER A 9 -17.48 8.39 -3.05
CA SER A 9 -16.20 7.73 -3.37
C SER A 9 -16.35 6.22 -3.41
N SER A 10 -15.74 5.59 -4.41
CA SER A 10 -15.58 4.13 -4.50
C SER A 10 -14.20 3.65 -4.02
N LEU A 11 -13.28 4.56 -3.68
CA LEU A 11 -11.97 4.25 -3.09
C LEU A 11 -11.96 4.30 -1.56
N ALA A 12 -12.82 5.14 -0.98
CA ALA A 12 -12.94 5.26 0.46
C ALA A 12 -13.63 4.02 1.03
N ARG A 13 -12.93 3.35 1.96
CA ARG A 13 -13.45 2.19 2.69
C ARG A 13 -13.45 2.53 4.18
N PRO A 14 -14.52 3.17 4.69
CA PRO A 14 -14.59 3.58 6.09
C PRO A 14 -14.52 2.35 6.99
N LEU A 15 -13.80 2.48 8.11
CA LEU A 15 -13.75 1.41 9.11
C LEU A 15 -15.05 1.39 9.88
N ASP A 16 -15.72 0.25 9.88
CA ASP A 16 -16.86 -0.01 10.75
C ASP A 16 -16.38 -0.66 12.06
N PRO A 17 -16.48 0.00 13.22
CA PRO A 17 -16.04 -0.53 14.52
C PRO A 17 -16.78 -1.79 14.98
N ASN A 18 -17.93 -2.13 14.38
CA ASN A 18 -18.67 -3.35 14.72
C ASN A 18 -17.88 -4.62 14.33
N PHE A 19 -16.96 -4.52 13.37
CA PHE A 19 -16.05 -5.60 13.04
C PHE A 19 -14.85 -5.60 13.98
N ARG A 20 -14.65 -6.71 14.70
CA ARG A 20 -13.56 -6.88 15.68
C ARG A 20 -12.18 -6.57 15.10
N THR A 21 -11.93 -6.90 13.83
CA THR A 21 -10.65 -6.62 13.16
C THR A 21 -10.44 -5.13 12.88
N ASN A 22 -11.49 -4.40 12.51
CA ASN A 22 -11.44 -2.96 12.34
C ASN A 22 -11.24 -2.26 13.69
N LEU A 23 -11.97 -2.69 14.72
CA LEU A 23 -11.80 -2.17 16.08
C LEU A 23 -10.36 -2.40 16.58
N ALA A 24 -9.81 -3.59 16.33
CA ALA A 24 -8.44 -3.92 16.70
C ALA A 24 -7.43 -2.97 16.03
N VAL A 25 -7.52 -2.68 14.73
CA VAL A 25 -6.56 -1.75 14.10
C VAL A 25 -6.74 -0.30 14.59
N ILE A 26 -7.98 0.14 14.85
CA ILE A 26 -8.27 1.48 15.39
C ILE A 26 -7.57 1.68 16.74
N ILE A 27 -7.42 0.62 17.54
CA ILE A 27 -6.77 0.67 18.85
C ILE A 27 -5.26 0.39 18.73
N LEU A 28 -4.88 -0.66 18.00
CA LEU A 28 -3.50 -1.14 17.94
C LEU A 28 -2.57 -0.23 17.14
N ALA A 29 -3.04 0.44 16.08
CA ALA A 29 -2.18 1.34 15.31
C ALA A 29 -1.72 2.56 16.14
N PRO A 30 -2.61 3.29 16.86
CA PRO A 30 -2.19 4.35 17.76
C PRO A 30 -1.29 3.86 18.90
N LEU A 31 -1.66 2.74 19.55
CA LEU A 31 -0.85 2.18 20.64
C LEU A 31 0.54 1.75 20.16
N GLY A 32 0.63 1.16 18.96
CA GLY A 32 1.89 0.79 18.33
C GLY A 32 2.76 2.01 18.05
N GLY A 33 2.18 3.09 17.48
CA GLY A 33 2.90 4.34 17.25
C GLY A 33 3.43 4.97 18.54
N ILE A 34 2.60 5.02 19.59
CA ILE A 34 3.01 5.51 20.91
C ILE A 34 4.13 4.63 21.49
N ALA A 35 4.02 3.31 21.40
CA ALA A 35 5.04 2.39 21.92
C ALA A 35 6.39 2.58 21.22
N VAL A 36 6.39 2.74 19.89
CA VAL A 36 7.61 2.99 19.11
C VAL A 36 8.24 4.34 19.48
N ALA A 37 7.43 5.39 19.61
CA ALA A 37 7.90 6.71 20.02
C ALA A 37 8.50 6.71 21.44
N ILE A 38 7.85 6.04 22.40
CA ILE A 38 8.37 5.89 23.76
C ILE A 38 9.70 5.13 23.73
N TYR A 39 9.78 4.04 22.98
CA TYR A 39 11.01 3.25 22.85
C TYR A 39 12.17 4.12 22.34
N LEU A 40 11.99 4.83 21.23
CA LEU A 40 13.06 5.64 20.63
C LEU A 40 13.47 6.83 21.52
N TYR A 41 12.51 7.44 22.21
CA TYR A 41 12.78 8.47 23.23
C TYR A 41 13.61 7.91 24.40
N LEU A 42 13.22 6.76 24.97
CA LEU A 42 13.94 6.14 26.09
C LEU A 42 15.36 5.68 25.72
N THR A 43 15.59 5.35 24.44
CA THR A 43 16.93 5.04 23.91
C THR A 43 17.78 6.27 23.59
N ASN A 44 17.30 7.49 23.87
CA ASN A 44 17.96 8.77 23.56
C ASN A 44 18.27 8.98 22.07
N ILE A 45 17.50 8.35 21.18
CA ILE A 45 17.65 8.52 19.73
C ILE A 45 17.01 9.82 19.26
N MET A 46 15.97 10.30 19.95
CA MET A 46 15.23 11.51 19.58
C MET A 46 14.67 12.26 20.80
N GLY A 47 14.39 13.56 20.61
CA GLY A 47 13.76 14.40 21.62
C GLY A 47 12.25 14.16 21.73
N ILE A 48 11.63 14.73 22.77
CA ILE A 48 10.20 14.55 23.04
C ILE A 48 9.30 15.13 21.94
N GLY A 49 9.70 16.24 21.31
CA GLY A 49 8.95 16.85 20.22
C GLY A 49 8.88 15.94 18.99
N ASP A 50 10.02 15.39 18.59
CA ASP A 50 10.13 14.45 17.47
C ASP A 50 9.39 13.14 17.76
N ALA A 51 9.43 12.66 19.01
CA ALA A 51 8.72 11.46 19.42
C ALA A 51 7.19 11.59 19.24
N VAL A 52 6.61 12.76 19.52
CA VAL A 52 5.17 12.99 19.31
C VAL A 52 4.80 12.93 17.83
N LEU A 53 5.58 13.58 16.97
CA LEU A 53 5.36 13.55 15.52
C LEU A 53 5.53 12.13 14.97
N LEU A 54 6.57 11.42 15.42
CA LEU A 54 6.80 10.03 15.03
C LEU A 54 5.64 9.12 15.47
N ALA A 55 5.07 9.30 16.67
CA ALA A 55 3.95 8.48 17.12
C ALA A 55 2.76 8.56 16.15
N ILE A 56 2.48 9.77 15.63
CA ILE A 56 1.44 10.00 14.63
C ILE A 56 1.83 9.35 13.29
N GLU A 57 3.08 9.52 12.86
CA GLU A 57 3.58 8.93 11.63
C GLU A 57 3.51 7.40 11.65
N ALA A 58 4.05 6.79 12.71
CA ALA A 58 4.06 5.36 12.95
C ALA A 58 2.64 4.78 13.00
N MET A 59 1.68 5.51 13.61
CA MET A 59 0.27 5.13 13.58
C MET A 59 -0.27 5.05 12.16
N PHE A 60 -0.01 6.06 11.31
CA PHE A 60 -0.46 6.04 9.91
C PHE A 60 0.24 4.96 9.09
N VAL A 61 1.55 4.77 9.29
CA VAL A 61 2.33 3.71 8.64
C VAL A 61 1.78 2.33 8.98
N ALA A 62 1.53 2.06 10.26
CA ALA A 62 0.93 0.82 10.74
C ALA A 62 -0.46 0.61 10.13
N PHE A 63 -1.31 1.63 10.17
CA PHE A 63 -2.66 1.58 9.61
C PHE A 63 -2.66 1.31 8.11
N LEU A 64 -1.79 1.98 7.35
CA LEU A 64 -1.70 1.82 5.89
C LEU A 64 -1.10 0.46 5.51
N ALA A 65 -0.14 -0.06 6.27
CA ALA A 65 0.40 -1.42 6.09
C ALA A 65 -0.68 -2.48 6.33
N TRP A 66 -1.46 -2.33 7.41
CA TRP A 66 -2.62 -3.17 7.66
C TRP A 66 -3.64 -3.10 6.52
N ALA A 67 -3.98 -1.88 6.08
CA ALA A 67 -4.96 -1.68 5.02
C ALA A 67 -4.49 -2.32 3.71
N LEU A 68 -3.22 -2.15 3.34
CA LEU A 68 -2.62 -2.76 2.16
C LEU A 68 -2.65 -4.29 2.27
N GLY A 69 -2.27 -4.85 3.42
CA GLY A 69 -2.35 -6.30 3.65
C GLY A 69 -3.75 -6.86 3.42
N ARG A 70 -4.81 -6.15 3.86
CA ARG A 70 -6.21 -6.56 3.60
C ARG A 70 -6.64 -6.44 2.15
N GLU A 71 -6.10 -5.51 1.39
CA GLU A 71 -6.39 -5.44 -0.04
C GLU A 71 -5.66 -6.55 -0.81
N LEU A 72 -4.44 -6.92 -0.40
CA LEU A 72 -3.66 -7.97 -1.04
C LEU A 72 -4.14 -9.39 -0.70
N ASP A 73 -4.69 -9.58 0.49
CA ASP A 73 -5.17 -10.89 0.97
C ASP A 73 -6.46 -10.76 1.79
N PRO A 74 -7.60 -10.48 1.14
CA PRO A 74 -8.84 -10.09 1.82
C PRO A 74 -9.44 -11.15 2.74
N ASP A 75 -9.13 -12.43 2.49
CA ASP A 75 -9.70 -13.56 3.24
C ASP A 75 -8.89 -13.89 4.52
N ILE A 76 -7.64 -13.40 4.64
CA ILE A 76 -6.73 -13.73 5.74
C ILE A 76 -6.36 -12.46 6.50
N ASN A 77 -7.07 -12.20 7.61
CA ASN A 77 -6.81 -11.03 8.44
C ASN A 77 -5.40 -11.03 9.08
N GLN A 78 -4.81 -12.21 9.29
CA GLN A 78 -3.46 -12.35 9.86
C GLN A 78 -2.42 -11.63 9.00
N SER A 79 -2.51 -11.77 7.67
CA SER A 79 -1.62 -11.11 6.71
C SER A 79 -1.53 -9.59 6.94
N ALA A 80 -2.67 -8.96 7.25
CA ALA A 80 -2.75 -7.53 7.52
C ALA A 80 -2.15 -7.13 8.88
N PHE A 81 -2.36 -7.93 9.94
CA PHE A 81 -1.78 -7.63 11.24
C PHE A 81 -0.27 -7.87 11.29
N VAL A 82 0.23 -8.85 10.54
CA VAL A 82 1.66 -9.07 10.38
C VAL A 82 2.30 -7.94 9.59
N ALA A 83 1.65 -7.48 8.51
CA ALA A 83 2.08 -6.29 7.79
C ALA A 83 2.21 -5.07 8.69
N MET A 84 1.20 -4.81 9.53
CA MET A 84 1.19 -3.75 10.52
C MET A 84 2.37 -3.86 11.50
N ALA A 85 2.58 -5.05 12.07
CA ALA A 85 3.63 -5.29 13.04
C ALA A 85 5.03 -5.09 12.42
N LEU A 86 5.27 -5.65 11.24
CA LEU A 86 6.54 -5.49 10.52
C LEU A 86 6.81 -4.04 10.12
N ALA A 87 5.78 -3.28 9.73
CA ALA A 87 5.92 -1.85 9.44
C ALA A 87 6.30 -1.06 10.70
N LEU A 88 5.70 -1.36 11.86
CA LEU A 88 6.09 -0.76 13.14
C LEU A 88 7.52 -1.14 13.55
N VAL A 89 7.96 -2.38 13.29
CA VAL A 89 9.36 -2.79 13.52
C VAL A 89 10.31 -1.95 12.65
N ALA A 90 9.98 -1.71 11.38
CA ALA A 90 10.80 -0.86 10.53
C ALA A 90 10.96 0.56 11.11
N VAL A 91 9.87 1.17 11.60
CA VAL A 91 9.93 2.48 12.27
C VAL A 91 10.73 2.40 13.58
N ALA A 92 10.55 1.34 14.37
CA ALA A 92 11.27 1.14 15.63
C ALA A 92 12.79 0.95 15.45
N LEU A 93 13.22 0.49 14.27
CA LEU A 93 14.62 0.41 13.89
C LEU A 93 15.19 1.75 13.40
N GLY A 94 14.39 2.82 13.39
CA GLY A 94 14.81 4.16 12.99
C GLY A 94 14.83 4.37 11.48
N TYR A 95 14.23 3.48 10.68
CA TYR A 95 14.12 3.70 9.23
C TYR A 95 13.10 4.79 8.93
N ASN A 96 13.46 5.71 8.02
CA ASN A 96 12.57 6.76 7.54
C ASN A 96 11.55 6.15 6.56
N THR A 97 10.33 5.92 7.04
CA THR A 97 9.23 5.34 6.27
C THR A 97 8.33 6.42 5.67
N SER A 98 7.85 6.25 4.44
CA SER A 98 6.99 7.26 3.81
C SER A 98 5.52 6.83 3.79
N ILE A 99 4.67 7.58 4.51
CA ILE A 99 3.21 7.48 4.46
C ILE A 99 2.71 7.61 3.01
N LEU A 100 3.29 8.54 2.25
CA LEU A 100 2.87 8.84 0.88
C LEU A 100 3.13 7.67 -0.06
N HIS A 101 4.26 6.98 0.09
CA HIS A 101 4.61 5.85 -0.77
C HIS A 101 3.67 4.66 -0.54
N ILE A 102 3.42 4.30 0.71
CA ILE A 102 2.48 3.22 1.00
C ILE A 102 1.03 3.60 0.64
N ALA A 103 0.64 4.87 0.82
CA ALA A 103 -0.66 5.35 0.37
C ALA A 103 -0.81 5.24 -1.15
N ALA A 104 0.23 5.57 -1.94
CA ALA A 104 0.21 5.41 -3.39
C ALA A 104 0.03 3.95 -3.82
N VAL A 105 0.74 3.02 -3.17
CA VAL A 105 0.56 1.58 -3.43
C VAL A 105 -0.84 1.13 -3.03
N LEU A 106 -1.32 1.50 -1.84
CA LEU A 106 -2.66 1.15 -1.37
C LEU A 106 -3.76 1.63 -2.32
N PHE A 107 -3.69 2.90 -2.76
CA PHE A 107 -4.69 3.43 -3.69
C PHE A 107 -4.60 2.77 -5.06
N ALA A 108 -3.40 2.53 -5.59
CA ALA A 108 -3.22 1.79 -6.84
C ALA A 108 -3.84 0.38 -6.77
N VAL A 109 -3.62 -0.33 -5.65
CA VAL A 109 -4.23 -1.64 -5.41
C VAL A 109 -5.76 -1.54 -5.31
N ARG A 110 -6.29 -0.56 -4.58
CA ARG A 110 -7.74 -0.35 -4.43
C ARG A 110 -8.44 -0.03 -5.75
N ILE A 111 -7.82 0.78 -6.60
CA ILE A 111 -8.32 1.09 -7.95
C ILE A 111 -8.56 -0.20 -8.73
N VAL A 112 -7.59 -1.12 -8.73
CA VAL A 112 -7.67 -2.34 -9.52
C VAL A 112 -8.56 -3.40 -8.86
N ASN A 113 -8.40 -3.60 -7.55
CA ASN A 113 -9.14 -4.61 -6.80
C ASN A 113 -10.64 -4.33 -6.77
N ARG A 114 -11.03 -3.04 -6.72
CA ARG A 114 -12.42 -2.59 -6.55
C ARG A 114 -13.15 -3.34 -5.44
N THR A 115 -12.57 -3.40 -4.24
CA THR A 115 -13.15 -4.10 -3.09
C THR A 115 -14.52 -3.55 -2.66
N VAL A 116 -14.85 -2.30 -3.03
CA VAL A 116 -16.19 -1.71 -2.85
C VAL A 116 -17.21 -2.27 -3.85
N GLY A 117 -16.77 -2.71 -5.03
CA GLY A 117 -17.60 -3.29 -6.10
C GLY A 117 -18.16 -2.28 -7.12
N ASN A 118 -18.06 -0.98 -6.82
CA ASN A 118 -18.45 0.08 -7.75
C ASN A 118 -17.23 0.56 -8.56
N PRO A 119 -17.44 1.03 -9.79
CA PRO A 119 -16.38 1.71 -10.51
C PRO A 119 -15.96 3.01 -9.83
N LEU A 120 -14.79 3.52 -10.21
CA LEU A 120 -14.30 4.82 -9.74
C LEU A 120 -15.26 5.94 -10.11
N LYS A 121 -15.48 6.84 -9.16
CA LYS A 121 -16.30 8.04 -9.35
C LYS A 121 -15.43 9.20 -9.81
N LEU A 122 -16.06 10.24 -10.35
CA LEU A 122 -15.34 11.45 -10.76
C LEU A 122 -14.50 12.05 -9.63
N ILE A 123 -15.02 12.03 -8.39
CA ILE A 123 -14.28 12.51 -7.21
C ILE A 123 -13.03 11.67 -6.97
N ASP A 124 -13.11 10.34 -7.10
CA ASP A 124 -11.94 9.45 -6.97
C ASP A 124 -10.88 9.78 -8.03
N LEU A 125 -11.31 10.02 -9.27
CA LEU A 125 -10.41 10.37 -10.37
C LEU A 125 -9.71 11.71 -10.14
N ILE A 126 -10.46 12.73 -9.70
CA ILE A 126 -9.89 14.05 -9.36
C ILE A 126 -8.90 13.90 -8.19
N MET A 127 -9.27 13.16 -7.14
CA MET A 127 -8.40 12.92 -6.00
C MET A 127 -7.12 12.21 -6.41
N MET A 128 -7.18 11.20 -7.28
CA MET A 128 -6.00 10.47 -7.75
C MET A 128 -5.12 11.30 -8.70
N GLY A 129 -5.72 12.13 -9.56
CA GLY A 129 -4.97 13.09 -10.36
C GLY A 129 -4.24 14.11 -9.50
N LEU A 130 -4.94 14.73 -8.55
CA LEU A 130 -4.35 15.69 -7.60
C LEU A 130 -3.30 15.04 -6.70
N PHE A 131 -3.54 13.80 -6.26
CA PHE A 131 -2.57 13.06 -5.44
C PHE A 131 -1.29 12.76 -6.23
N ALA A 132 -1.38 12.33 -7.49
CA ALA A 132 -0.20 12.12 -8.34
C ALA A 132 0.56 13.43 -8.62
N VAL A 133 -0.14 14.52 -8.90
CA VAL A 133 0.50 15.85 -9.06
C VAL A 133 1.16 16.30 -7.76
N GLY A 134 0.48 16.13 -6.62
CA GLY A 134 1.02 16.46 -5.30
C GLY A 134 2.27 15.66 -4.96
N LEU A 135 2.28 14.34 -5.21
CA LEU A 135 3.47 13.50 -5.08
C LEU A 135 4.64 14.04 -5.89
N ALA A 136 4.39 14.37 -7.16
CA ALA A 136 5.44 14.87 -8.05
C ALA A 136 6.01 16.23 -7.60
N VAL A 137 5.15 17.16 -7.15
CA VAL A 137 5.57 18.48 -6.65
C VAL A 137 6.32 18.37 -5.31
N LEU A 138 5.95 17.42 -4.46
CA LEU A 138 6.63 17.17 -3.17
C LEU A 138 7.95 16.41 -3.32
N GLY A 139 8.41 16.14 -4.54
CA GLY A 139 9.67 15.43 -4.77
C GLY A 139 9.58 13.92 -4.55
N ALA A 140 8.37 13.33 -4.61
CA ALA A 140 8.22 11.89 -4.51
C ALA A 140 8.87 11.18 -5.72
N PRO A 141 9.28 9.92 -5.57
CA PRO A 141 9.86 9.15 -6.65
C PRO A 141 8.90 8.97 -7.83
N TRP A 142 9.45 9.02 -9.05
CA TRP A 142 8.73 8.88 -10.32
C TRP A 142 7.80 7.66 -10.37
N TRP A 143 8.21 6.55 -9.74
CA TRP A 143 7.47 5.29 -9.82
C TRP A 143 6.11 5.35 -9.12
N THR A 144 5.92 6.23 -8.13
CA THR A 144 4.64 6.37 -7.42
C THR A 144 3.54 6.87 -8.35
N CYS A 145 3.85 7.87 -9.18
CA CYS A 145 2.92 8.42 -10.17
C CYS A 145 2.64 7.44 -11.31
N PHE A 146 3.68 6.76 -11.82
CA PHE A 146 3.47 5.72 -12.84
C PHE A 146 2.69 4.53 -12.32
N LEU A 147 2.82 4.18 -11.04
CA LEU A 147 2.03 3.13 -10.42
C LEU A 147 0.53 3.49 -10.41
N ILE A 148 0.18 4.74 -10.07
CA ILE A 148 -1.20 5.24 -10.12
C ILE A 148 -1.71 5.24 -11.57
N ALA A 149 -0.90 5.71 -12.53
CA ALA A 149 -1.26 5.69 -13.95
C ALA A 149 -1.51 4.26 -14.46
N ALA A 150 -0.65 3.31 -14.08
CA ALA A 150 -0.79 1.90 -14.42
C ALA A 150 -2.06 1.30 -13.80
N ALA A 151 -2.36 1.60 -12.54
CA ALA A 151 -3.58 1.14 -11.88
C ALA A 151 -4.86 1.63 -12.59
N LEU A 152 -4.93 2.92 -12.92
CA LEU A 152 -6.06 3.50 -13.65
C LEU A 152 -6.22 2.87 -15.04
N THR A 153 -5.10 2.63 -15.74
CA THR A 153 -5.09 1.98 -17.05
C THR A 153 -5.56 0.53 -16.96
N ILE A 154 -5.01 -0.25 -16.02
CA ILE A 154 -5.42 -1.65 -15.78
C ILE A 154 -6.90 -1.74 -15.46
N ASP A 155 -7.42 -0.82 -14.65
CA ASP A 155 -8.85 -0.79 -14.33
C ASP A 155 -9.73 -0.57 -15.57
N THR A 156 -9.30 0.27 -16.53
CA THR A 156 -10.01 0.41 -17.83
C THR A 156 -9.93 -0.82 -18.72
N VAL A 157 -8.82 -1.58 -18.64
CA VAL A 157 -8.68 -2.83 -19.41
C VAL A 157 -9.66 -3.87 -18.90
N PHE A 158 -9.88 -3.93 -17.58
CA PHE A 158 -10.87 -4.83 -16.99
C PHE A 158 -12.31 -4.38 -17.29
N ASP A 159 -12.60 -3.08 -17.23
CA ASP A 159 -13.92 -2.52 -17.59
C ASP A 159 -13.79 -1.40 -18.62
N ARG A 160 -14.01 -1.75 -19.89
CA ARG A 160 -13.85 -0.87 -21.07
C ARG A 160 -14.81 0.33 -21.13
N THR A 161 -15.69 0.51 -20.15
CA THR A 161 -16.80 1.47 -20.20
C THR A 161 -16.45 2.86 -19.65
N GLN A 162 -15.23 3.09 -19.15
CA GLN A 162 -14.89 4.32 -18.40
C GLN A 162 -13.72 5.11 -18.99
N GLY A 163 -14.00 5.88 -20.06
CA GLY A 163 -12.99 6.73 -20.71
C GLY A 163 -12.32 7.77 -19.78
N ASN A 164 -13.02 8.21 -18.73
CA ASN A 164 -12.48 9.20 -17.78
C ASN A 164 -11.26 8.69 -16.99
N ASN A 165 -11.14 7.37 -16.79
CA ASN A 165 -10.00 6.78 -16.08
C ASN A 165 -8.69 6.95 -16.90
N LEU A 166 -8.77 6.91 -18.23
CA LEU A 166 -7.60 7.13 -19.10
C LEU A 166 -7.13 8.59 -19.04
N MET A 167 -8.05 9.55 -18.89
CA MET A 167 -7.67 10.96 -18.70
C MET A 167 -6.92 11.14 -17.38
N ALA A 168 -7.44 10.58 -16.28
CA ALA A 168 -6.75 10.60 -14.99
C ALA A 168 -5.40 9.85 -15.03
N ALA A 169 -5.33 8.74 -15.78
CA ALA A 169 -4.07 8.02 -16.02
C ALA A 169 -3.06 8.89 -16.78
N GLY A 170 -3.51 9.65 -17.78
CA GLY A 170 -2.69 10.60 -18.51
C GLY A 170 -2.12 11.71 -17.60
N VAL A 171 -2.93 12.27 -16.70
CA VAL A 171 -2.47 13.24 -15.70
C VAL A 171 -1.41 12.63 -14.79
N ALA A 172 -1.68 11.44 -14.21
CA ALA A 172 -0.72 10.75 -13.35
C ALA A 172 0.58 10.39 -14.09
N PHE A 173 0.49 10.01 -15.37
CA PHE A 173 1.64 9.73 -16.21
C PHE A 173 2.50 10.97 -16.46
N VAL A 174 1.89 12.11 -16.81
CA VAL A 174 2.61 13.38 -16.98
C VAL A 174 3.24 13.84 -15.66
N ALA A 175 2.55 13.67 -14.53
CA ALA A 175 3.13 13.94 -13.21
C ALA A 175 4.34 13.02 -12.92
N GLY A 176 4.31 11.76 -13.36
CA GLY A 176 5.45 10.85 -13.28
C GLY A 176 6.63 11.27 -14.15
N LEU A 177 6.39 11.73 -15.37
CA LEU A 177 7.43 12.30 -16.23
C LEU A 177 8.06 13.55 -15.60
N TYR A 178 7.24 14.43 -15.02
CA TYR A 178 7.74 15.60 -14.30
C TYR A 178 8.59 15.19 -13.09
N ALA A 179 8.11 14.27 -12.25
CA ALA A 179 8.88 13.76 -11.11
C ALA A 179 10.20 13.11 -11.55
N MET A 180 10.21 12.38 -12.67
CA MET A 180 11.42 11.78 -13.23
C MET A 180 12.41 12.83 -13.73
N ALA A 181 11.92 13.91 -14.35
CA ALA A 181 12.77 15.00 -14.83
C ALA A 181 13.42 15.80 -13.68
N ILE A 182 12.71 15.98 -12.56
CA ILE A 182 13.19 16.75 -11.41
C ILE A 182 14.03 15.90 -10.45
N ASN A 183 13.60 14.67 -10.14
CA ASN A 183 14.22 13.82 -9.12
C ASN A 183 15.18 12.77 -9.71
N GLY A 184 15.32 12.73 -11.03
CA GLY A 184 16.19 11.79 -11.73
C GLY A 184 15.45 10.53 -12.23
N ALA A 185 15.98 9.99 -13.32
CA ALA A 185 15.51 8.77 -13.95
C ALA A 185 15.91 7.52 -13.13
N PRO A 186 15.28 6.36 -13.37
CA PRO A 186 15.80 5.10 -12.84
C PRO A 186 17.24 4.86 -13.28
N HIS A 187 18.14 4.70 -12.31
CA HIS A 187 19.53 4.32 -12.57
C HIS A 187 19.84 2.96 -11.91
N PRO A 188 20.25 1.94 -12.68
CA PRO A 188 20.57 0.61 -12.14
C PRO A 188 21.68 0.63 -11.09
N GLU A 189 22.58 1.61 -11.17
CA GLU A 189 23.67 1.79 -10.20
C GLU A 189 23.16 2.10 -8.78
N ASN A 190 22.00 2.73 -8.64
CA ASN A 190 21.39 2.99 -7.34
C ASN A 190 21.02 1.70 -6.61
N ALA A 191 20.59 0.67 -7.34
CA ALA A 191 20.30 -0.64 -6.76
C ALA A 191 21.57 -1.33 -6.26
N ALA A 192 22.73 -1.05 -6.87
CA ALA A 192 24.02 -1.57 -6.43
C ALA A 192 24.53 -0.91 -5.14
N LEU A 193 23.99 0.25 -4.75
CA LEU A 193 24.29 0.93 -3.48
C LEU A 193 23.53 0.31 -2.30
N ILE A 194 22.52 -0.53 -2.56
CA ILE A 194 21.77 -1.22 -1.51
C ILE A 194 22.67 -2.28 -0.88
N GLU A 195 22.70 -2.29 0.45
CA GLU A 195 23.43 -3.32 1.19
C GLU A 195 22.98 -4.72 0.77
N ARG A 196 23.94 -5.64 0.59
CA ARG A 196 23.67 -6.99 0.07
C ARG A 196 22.59 -7.72 0.85
N GLY A 197 22.55 -7.57 2.18
CA GLY A 197 21.53 -8.20 3.02
C GLY A 197 20.11 -7.75 2.66
N TRP A 198 19.92 -6.44 2.49
CA TRP A 198 18.66 -5.84 2.08
C TRP A 198 18.24 -6.24 0.66
N LEU A 199 19.21 -6.30 -0.26
CA LEU A 199 18.93 -6.75 -1.63
C LEU A 199 18.50 -8.22 -1.67
N VAL A 200 19.18 -9.09 -0.92
CA VAL A 200 18.79 -10.51 -0.80
C VAL A 200 17.40 -10.63 -0.17
N ALA A 201 17.10 -9.87 0.88
CA ALA A 201 15.78 -9.86 1.50
C ALA A 201 14.69 -9.42 0.51
N ALA A 202 14.94 -8.35 -0.27
CA ALA A 202 14.01 -7.87 -1.31
C ALA A 202 13.78 -8.92 -2.40
N ILE A 203 14.82 -9.62 -2.85
CA ILE A 203 14.71 -10.71 -3.83
C ILE A 203 13.91 -11.88 -3.27
N VAL A 204 14.18 -12.30 -2.03
CA VAL A 204 13.48 -13.43 -1.39
C VAL A 204 12.01 -13.09 -1.17
N VAL A 205 11.70 -11.94 -0.57
CA VAL A 205 10.31 -11.49 -0.34
C VAL A 205 9.61 -11.29 -1.68
N GLY A 206 10.24 -10.63 -2.64
CA GLY A 206 9.66 -10.41 -3.97
C GLY A 206 9.39 -11.70 -4.73
N GLY A 207 10.32 -12.65 -4.70
CA GLY A 207 10.18 -13.96 -5.35
C GLY A 207 9.11 -14.84 -4.70
N LEU A 208 9.06 -14.90 -3.37
CA LEU A 208 8.00 -15.60 -2.64
C LEU A 208 6.64 -14.95 -2.85
N PHE A 209 6.57 -13.62 -2.85
CA PHE A 209 5.32 -12.91 -3.11
C PHE A 209 4.85 -13.12 -4.55
N LEU A 210 5.77 -13.14 -5.53
CA LEU A 210 5.46 -13.50 -6.92
C LEU A 210 4.84 -14.90 -7.01
N LEU A 211 5.39 -15.87 -6.29
CA LEU A 211 4.78 -17.21 -6.18
C LEU A 211 3.36 -17.11 -5.61
N MET A 212 3.14 -16.30 -4.56
CA MET A 212 1.82 -16.07 -3.98
C MET A 212 0.82 -15.47 -4.97
N ILE A 213 1.24 -14.62 -5.91
CA ILE A 213 0.38 -14.09 -6.97
C ILE A 213 -0.19 -15.24 -7.80
N PHE A 214 0.65 -16.17 -8.24
CA PHE A 214 0.23 -17.29 -9.07
C PHE A 214 -0.61 -18.32 -8.31
N THR A 215 -0.34 -18.52 -7.02
CA THR A 215 -1.05 -19.48 -6.16
C THR A 215 -2.28 -18.91 -5.45
N THR A 216 -2.63 -17.63 -5.67
CA THR A 216 -3.79 -16.99 -5.03
C THR A 216 -5.08 -17.82 -5.23
N PRO A 217 -5.76 -18.23 -4.14
CA PRO A 217 -7.01 -18.98 -4.23
C PRO A 217 -8.14 -18.08 -4.75
N GLN A 218 -9.28 -18.68 -5.09
CA GLN A 218 -10.47 -17.89 -5.42
C GLN A 218 -10.96 -17.16 -4.16
N PRO A 219 -11.07 -15.82 -4.19
CA PRO A 219 -11.51 -15.05 -3.04
C PRO A 219 -12.90 -15.47 -2.57
N GLN A 220 -13.07 -15.62 -1.26
CA GLN A 220 -14.37 -15.90 -0.65
C GLN A 220 -15.10 -14.62 -0.24
N SER A 221 -14.33 -13.56 0.06
CA SER A 221 -14.86 -12.24 0.39
C SER A 221 -15.68 -11.61 -0.74
N CYS A 222 -16.77 -10.95 -0.36
CA CYS A 222 -17.62 -10.19 -1.27
C CYS A 222 -17.25 -8.70 -1.29
N CYS A 223 -17.73 -8.00 -2.31
CA CYS A 223 -17.65 -6.55 -2.40
C CYS A 223 -18.46 -5.87 -1.27
N ASP A 224 -18.01 -4.71 -0.79
CA ASP A 224 -18.68 -4.03 0.33
C ASP A 224 -20.10 -3.53 0.01
N VAL A 225 -20.32 -3.03 -1.22
CA VAL A 225 -21.64 -2.52 -1.65
C VAL A 225 -22.45 -3.61 -2.32
N ARG A 226 -21.80 -4.46 -3.12
CA ARG A 226 -22.42 -5.57 -3.84
C ARG A 226 -22.15 -6.88 -3.09
N LEU A 227 -22.87 -7.10 -2.00
CA LEU A 227 -22.65 -8.21 -1.07
C LEU A 227 -22.78 -9.60 -1.72
N GLU A 228 -23.48 -9.70 -2.85
CA GLU A 228 -23.64 -10.95 -3.61
C GLU A 228 -22.48 -11.19 -4.61
N GLU A 229 -21.71 -10.15 -4.92
CA GLU A 229 -20.60 -10.21 -5.88
C GLU A 229 -19.30 -10.55 -5.14
N LYS A 230 -18.74 -11.73 -5.42
CA LYS A 230 -17.43 -12.12 -4.91
C LYS A 230 -16.31 -11.31 -5.57
N LEU A 231 -15.24 -11.07 -4.83
CA LEU A 231 -14.05 -10.43 -5.39
C LEU A 231 -13.46 -11.28 -6.52
N GLN A 232 -13.07 -10.62 -7.60
CA GLN A 232 -12.52 -11.27 -8.78
C GLN A 232 -11.04 -11.60 -8.56
N LYS A 233 -10.69 -12.90 -8.64
CA LYS A 233 -9.30 -13.37 -8.50
C LYS A 233 -8.31 -12.59 -9.38
N ARG A 234 -8.67 -12.35 -10.65
CA ARG A 234 -7.80 -11.64 -11.60
C ARG A 234 -7.49 -10.21 -11.18
N ARG A 235 -8.46 -9.51 -10.58
CA ARG A 235 -8.28 -8.15 -10.08
C ARG A 235 -7.34 -8.14 -8.87
N ILE A 236 -7.53 -9.05 -7.92
CA ILE A 236 -6.61 -9.20 -6.78
C ILE A 236 -5.20 -9.55 -7.25
N GLN A 237 -5.03 -10.49 -8.19
CA GLN A 237 -3.71 -10.80 -8.73
C GLN A 237 -3.05 -9.59 -9.41
N ALA A 238 -3.82 -8.77 -10.13
CA ALA A 238 -3.32 -7.53 -10.73
C ALA A 238 -2.96 -6.47 -9.68
N GLY A 239 -3.75 -6.33 -8.61
CA GLY A 239 -3.41 -5.50 -7.46
C GLY A 239 -2.12 -5.97 -6.78
N MET A 240 -1.97 -7.28 -6.54
CA MET A 240 -0.73 -7.85 -6.02
C MET A 240 0.46 -7.58 -6.95
N ALA A 241 0.29 -7.76 -8.26
CA ALA A 241 1.34 -7.46 -9.24
C ALA A 241 1.74 -5.97 -9.22
N LEU A 242 0.79 -5.05 -9.04
CA LEU A 242 1.08 -3.62 -8.88
C LEU A 242 1.85 -3.34 -7.58
N ALA A 243 1.45 -3.94 -6.45
CA ALA A 243 2.18 -3.76 -5.19
C ALA A 243 3.63 -4.25 -5.31
N LEU A 244 3.84 -5.42 -5.94
CA LEU A 244 5.17 -5.94 -6.23
C LEU A 244 5.94 -5.03 -7.20
N ALA A 245 5.31 -4.51 -8.25
CA ALA A 245 5.94 -3.61 -9.20
C ALA A 245 6.40 -2.31 -8.51
N GLY A 246 5.58 -1.72 -7.62
CA GLY A 246 5.96 -0.56 -6.81
C GLY A 246 7.13 -0.87 -5.88
N ALA A 247 7.10 -2.01 -5.20
CA ALA A 247 8.19 -2.47 -4.34
C ALA A 247 9.50 -2.68 -5.13
N VAL A 248 9.46 -3.29 -6.31
CA VAL A 248 10.66 -3.47 -7.14
C VAL A 248 11.13 -2.14 -7.73
N ALA A 249 10.22 -1.27 -8.15
CA ALA A 249 10.56 0.03 -8.74
C ALA A 249 11.34 0.93 -7.75
N CYS A 250 11.05 0.85 -6.45
CA CYS A 250 11.76 1.62 -5.43
C CYS A 250 13.25 1.27 -5.34
N LEU A 251 13.66 0.06 -5.75
CA LEU A 251 15.06 -0.38 -5.70
C LEU A 251 15.95 0.46 -6.63
N PHE A 252 15.40 0.97 -7.74
CA PHE A 252 16.10 1.88 -8.66
C PHE A 252 16.32 3.28 -8.07
N GLY A 253 15.71 3.55 -6.92
CA GLY A 253 15.92 4.74 -6.11
C GLY A 253 16.99 4.62 -5.04
N GLY A 254 17.59 3.43 -4.89
CA GLY A 254 18.63 3.16 -3.91
C GLY A 254 18.13 3.05 -2.47
N PRO A 255 19.07 3.07 -1.49
CA PRO A 255 18.75 2.83 -0.09
C PRO A 255 17.64 3.72 0.50
N PRO A 256 17.61 5.05 0.25
CA PRO A 256 16.58 5.91 0.83
C PRO A 256 15.16 5.51 0.39
N GLN A 257 14.97 5.11 -0.87
CA GLN A 257 13.66 4.72 -1.37
C GLN A 257 13.25 3.31 -0.90
N LEU A 258 14.21 2.40 -0.74
CA LEU A 258 13.95 1.10 -0.12
C LEU A 258 13.44 1.29 1.32
N PHE A 259 14.13 2.10 2.13
CA PHE A 259 13.74 2.35 3.51
C PHE A 259 12.39 3.07 3.62
N ALA A 260 12.15 4.05 2.75
CA ALA A 260 10.88 4.75 2.64
C ALA A 260 9.70 3.84 2.27
N THR A 261 9.96 2.67 1.66
CA THR A 261 8.94 1.71 1.22
C THR A 261 8.93 0.42 2.04
N LEU A 262 9.68 0.33 3.14
CA LEU A 262 9.61 -0.83 4.05
C LEU A 262 8.19 -1.20 4.47
N PRO A 263 7.23 -0.26 4.69
CA PRO A 263 5.84 -0.63 4.95
C PRO A 263 5.17 -1.41 3.82
N VAL A 264 5.55 -1.17 2.55
CA VAL A 264 5.08 -1.93 1.40
C VAL A 264 5.66 -3.34 1.43
N TRP A 265 6.98 -3.46 1.65
CA TRP A 265 7.66 -4.75 1.82
C TRP A 265 7.10 -5.55 3.00
N ALA A 266 6.78 -4.89 4.10
CA ALA A 266 6.10 -5.47 5.26
C ALA A 266 4.73 -6.04 4.89
N ALA A 267 3.96 -5.35 4.04
CA ALA A 267 2.70 -5.88 3.52
C ALA A 267 2.90 -7.13 2.65
N LEU A 268 3.92 -7.15 1.77
CA LEU A 268 4.23 -8.34 0.98
C LEU A 268 4.63 -9.52 1.87
N ALA A 269 5.51 -9.28 2.84
CA ALA A 269 5.93 -10.27 3.83
C ALA A 269 4.76 -10.78 4.69
N GLY A 270 3.85 -9.89 5.07
CA GLY A 270 2.63 -10.25 5.81
C GLY A 270 1.75 -11.23 5.04
N VAL A 271 1.57 -11.04 3.73
CA VAL A 271 0.82 -12.00 2.89
C VAL A 271 1.51 -13.35 2.79
N ILE A 272 2.84 -13.38 2.68
CA ILE A 272 3.60 -14.63 2.65
C ILE A 272 3.40 -15.40 3.96
N GLU A 273 3.57 -14.71 5.09
CA GLU A 273 3.45 -15.31 6.41
C GLU A 273 2.01 -15.80 6.67
N GLY A 274 1.01 -14.97 6.40
CA GLY A 274 -0.39 -15.30 6.69
C GLY A 274 -0.89 -16.50 5.89
N ARG A 275 -0.31 -16.75 4.70
CA ARG A 275 -0.59 -17.93 3.89
C ARG A 275 0.24 -19.16 4.28
N ALA A 276 1.41 -18.96 4.88
CA ALA A 276 2.26 -20.03 5.37
C ALA A 276 1.77 -20.60 6.71
N MET A 277 1.08 -19.79 7.52
CA MET A 277 0.55 -20.25 8.81
C MET A 277 -0.51 -21.36 8.63
N PRO A 278 -0.42 -22.45 9.42
CA PRO A 278 -1.44 -23.49 9.39
C PRO A 278 -2.79 -22.90 9.81
N LYS A 279 -3.81 -23.09 8.95
CA LYS A 279 -5.18 -22.70 9.25
C LYS A 279 -5.62 -23.39 10.54
N ARG A 280 -5.68 -22.65 11.65
CA ARG A 280 -6.34 -23.15 12.86
C ARG A 280 -7.81 -23.40 12.48
N LYS A 281 -8.27 -24.64 12.62
CA LYS A 281 -9.69 -24.94 12.60
C LYS A 281 -10.28 -24.23 13.82
N ILE A 282 -10.96 -23.11 13.59
CA ILE A 282 -11.80 -22.42 14.56
C ILE A 282 -13.21 -22.98 14.40
#